data_AF-A0A519CAH3-F1
#
_entry.id   AF-A0A519CAH3-F1
#
_cell.length_a   1.000
_cell.length_b   1.000
_cell.length_c   1.000
_cell.angle_alpha   90.00
_cell.angle_beta   90.00
_cell.angle_gamma   90.00
#
_symmetry.space_group_name_H-M   'P 1'
#
loop_
_entity.id
_entity.type
_entity.pdbx_description
1 polymer ?
#
loop_
_entity_poly.entity_id
_entity_poly.type
_entity_poly.pdbx_seq_one_letter_code
_entity_poly.pdbx_strand_id
1 'polypeptide(L)'
;MSEEDDTAPEIPALVKKYVPGVTRGLSWAKYGKEKGKGTAMKSEAFQEAKAEGFATALKAPSGETANQILKDATDGLWNRARELTEKAKEVSHRINSQKSKKEREDVLALARKAAKKAGVQAAIAAGWEQGWKEGIQERDSENSD
;
A
#
# COMPACT_ATOMS: atom_id res chain seq x y z
N MET A 1 8.12 -8.75 16.21
CA MET A 1 8.46 -9.62 15.07
C MET A 1 9.92 -9.36 14.73
N SER A 2 10.72 -10.42 14.79
CA SER A 2 12.18 -10.39 14.79
C SER A 2 12.75 -9.81 13.49
N GLU A 3 13.66 -8.84 13.63
CA GLU A 3 14.58 -8.41 12.59
C GLU A 3 15.63 -9.52 12.37
N GLU A 4 15.23 -10.65 11.79
CA GLU A 4 16.17 -11.72 11.43
C GLU A 4 16.56 -11.60 9.95
N ASP A 5 17.87 -11.46 9.78
CA ASP A 5 18.73 -11.66 8.61
C ASP A 5 18.67 -10.66 7.44
N ASP A 6 19.37 -9.54 7.67
CA ASP A 6 20.16 -8.82 6.64
C ASP A 6 21.64 -9.29 6.63
N THR A 7 21.92 -10.49 7.16
CA THR A 7 23.23 -11.16 7.22
C THR A 7 23.46 -12.09 6.03
N ALA A 8 23.08 -11.67 4.81
CA ALA A 8 23.66 -12.33 3.64
C ALA A 8 25.17 -11.97 3.61
N PRO A 9 26.09 -12.95 3.57
CA PRO A 9 27.52 -12.65 3.53
C PRO A 9 27.81 -11.69 2.37
N GLU A 10 28.45 -10.56 2.67
CA GLU A 10 28.78 -9.58 1.64
C GLU A 10 29.63 -10.24 0.57
N ILE A 11 29.07 -10.33 -0.65
CA ILE A 11 29.78 -10.92 -1.78
C ILE A 11 31.09 -10.13 -1.96
N PRO A 12 32.26 -10.81 -1.98
CA PRO A 12 33.56 -10.17 -2.11
C PRO A 12 33.61 -9.24 -3.32
N ALA A 13 34.27 -8.08 -3.18
CA ALA A 13 34.39 -7.08 -4.24
C ALA A 13 34.94 -7.67 -5.56
N LEU A 14 35.79 -8.70 -5.45
CA LEU A 14 36.33 -9.47 -6.57
C LEU A 14 35.20 -10.13 -7.40
N VAL A 15 34.26 -10.82 -6.76
CA VAL A 15 33.16 -11.50 -7.45
C VAL A 15 32.22 -10.50 -8.13
N LYS A 16 31.96 -9.36 -7.47
CA LYS A 16 31.18 -8.25 -8.06
C LYS A 16 31.85 -7.63 -9.29
N LYS A 17 33.19 -7.67 -9.37
CA LYS A 17 33.99 -7.13 -10.49
C LYS A 17 34.09 -8.08 -11.68
N TYR A 18 34.19 -9.39 -11.44
CA TYR A 18 34.54 -10.37 -12.47
C TYR A 18 33.39 -11.27 -12.95
N VAL A 19 32.24 -11.30 -12.26
CA VAL A 19 31.08 -12.08 -12.72
C VAL A 19 30.02 -11.14 -13.31
N PRO A 20 29.88 -11.09 -14.65
CA PRO A 20 28.86 -10.26 -15.29
C PRO A 20 27.46 -10.64 -14.81
N GLY A 21 26.63 -9.65 -14.47
CA GLY A 21 25.22 -9.85 -14.16
C GLY A 21 24.87 -10.18 -12.70
N VAL A 22 25.84 -10.51 -11.83
CA VAL A 22 25.58 -10.77 -10.39
C VAL A 22 24.93 -9.55 -9.72
N THR A 23 25.39 -8.35 -10.03
CA THR A 23 24.82 -7.09 -9.52
C THR A 23 23.38 -6.86 -9.98
N ARG A 24 23.04 -7.30 -11.20
CA ARG A 24 21.67 -7.21 -11.76
C ARG A 24 20.73 -8.21 -11.10
N GLY A 25 21.19 -9.45 -10.90
CA GLY A 25 20.43 -10.48 -10.17
C GLY A 25 20.11 -10.08 -8.74
N LEU A 26 21.09 -9.53 -8.00
CA LEU A 26 20.88 -9.01 -6.64
C LEU A 26 19.86 -7.87 -6.59
N SER A 27 19.92 -6.96 -7.57
CA SER A 27 18.97 -5.84 -7.66
C SER A 27 17.53 -6.34 -7.87
N TRP A 28 17.36 -7.38 -8.69
CA TRP A 28 16.05 -8.03 -8.89
C TRP A 28 15.55 -8.76 -7.65
N ALA A 29 16.42 -9.48 -6.94
CA ALA A 29 16.06 -10.15 -5.70
C ALA A 29 15.62 -9.14 -4.62
N LYS A 30 16.37 -8.04 -4.46
CA LYS A 30 16.00 -6.94 -3.55
C LYS A 30 14.67 -6.31 -3.92
N TYR A 31 14.45 -6.01 -5.21
CA TYR A 31 13.18 -5.51 -5.70
C TYR A 31 12.02 -6.48 -5.41
N GLY A 32 12.21 -7.78 -5.63
CA GLY A 32 11.23 -8.82 -5.33
C GLY A 32 10.85 -8.85 -3.84
N LYS A 33 11.84 -8.83 -2.93
CA LYS A 33 11.63 -8.77 -1.47
C LYS A 33 10.86 -7.51 -1.07
N GLU A 34 11.25 -6.35 -1.60
CA GLU A 34 10.57 -5.07 -1.34
C GLU A 34 9.12 -5.06 -1.85
N LYS A 35 8.87 -5.64 -3.03
CA LYS A 35 7.52 -5.78 -3.58
C LYS A 35 6.65 -6.72 -2.75
N GLY A 36 7.17 -7.88 -2.36
CA GLY A 36 6.48 -8.83 -1.49
C GLY A 36 6.05 -8.19 -0.18
N LYS A 37 6.97 -7.48 0.51
CA LYS A 37 6.65 -6.69 1.71
C LYS A 37 5.54 -5.67 1.42
N GLY A 38 5.66 -4.92 0.32
CA GLY A 38 4.67 -3.93 -0.09
C GLY A 38 3.27 -4.50 -0.32
N THR A 39 3.17 -5.69 -0.92
CA THR A 39 1.89 -6.39 -1.10
C THR A 39 1.31 -6.88 0.21
N ALA A 40 2.14 -7.46 1.09
CA ALA A 40 1.69 -7.92 2.41
C ALA A 40 1.06 -6.78 3.23
N MET A 41 1.74 -5.63 3.33
CA MET A 41 1.21 -4.45 4.04
C MET A 41 -0.12 -3.95 3.48
N LYS A 42 -0.31 -4.00 2.16
CA LYS A 42 -1.59 -3.60 1.54
C LYS A 42 -2.68 -4.61 1.84
N SER A 43 -2.35 -5.90 1.79
CA SER A 43 -3.30 -6.97 2.09
C SER A 43 -3.76 -6.91 3.54
N GLU A 44 -2.84 -6.71 4.48
CA GLU A 44 -3.13 -6.54 5.90
C GLU A 44 -4.04 -5.32 6.14
N ALA A 45 -3.64 -4.15 5.64
CA ALA A 45 -4.43 -2.92 5.75
C ALA A 45 -5.82 -3.03 5.09
N PHE A 46 -5.93 -3.80 4.00
CA PHE A 46 -7.22 -4.10 3.38
C PHE A 46 -8.11 -4.94 4.29
N GLN A 47 -7.59 -6.03 4.88
CA GLN A 47 -8.37 -6.91 5.74
C GLN A 47 -8.81 -6.23 7.04
N GLU A 48 -7.93 -5.44 7.65
CA GLU A 48 -8.27 -4.65 8.84
C GLU A 48 -9.38 -3.65 8.55
N ALA A 49 -9.23 -2.86 7.48
CA ALA A 49 -10.23 -1.88 7.08
C ALA A 49 -11.55 -2.55 6.67
N LYS A 50 -11.48 -3.73 6.04
CA LYS A 50 -12.64 -4.55 5.72
C LYS A 50 -13.40 -4.97 6.97
N ALA A 51 -12.71 -5.46 8.00
CA ALA A 51 -13.35 -5.82 9.26
C ALA A 51 -14.02 -4.59 9.93
N GLU A 52 -13.37 -3.42 9.88
CA GLU A 52 -13.93 -2.17 10.40
C GLU A 52 -15.19 -1.72 9.64
N GLY A 53 -15.13 -1.71 8.30
CA GLY A 53 -16.27 -1.34 7.45
C GLY A 53 -17.45 -2.28 7.66
N PHE A 54 -17.19 -3.59 7.78
CA PHE A 54 -18.19 -4.61 8.07
C PHE A 54 -18.87 -4.38 9.43
N ALA A 55 -18.08 -4.24 10.51
CA ALA A 55 -18.60 -4.01 11.84
C ALA A 55 -19.39 -2.69 11.96
N THR A 56 -19.03 -1.68 11.16
CA THR A 56 -19.75 -0.40 11.10
C THR A 56 -21.08 -0.56 10.35
N ALA A 57 -21.09 -1.30 9.24
CA ALA A 57 -22.29 -1.56 8.46
C ALA A 57 -23.37 -2.32 9.24
N LEU A 58 -22.98 -3.32 10.04
CA LEU A 58 -23.92 -4.06 10.91
C LEU A 58 -24.66 -3.15 11.90
N LYS A 59 -23.99 -2.10 12.39
CA LYS A 59 -24.55 -1.14 13.35
C LYS A 59 -25.25 0.04 12.70
N ALA A 60 -25.12 0.19 11.38
CA ALA A 60 -25.65 1.33 10.67
C ALA A 60 -27.19 1.24 10.58
N PRO A 61 -27.91 2.37 10.66
CA PRO A 61 -29.33 2.41 10.35
C PRO A 61 -29.60 2.02 8.89
N SER A 62 -30.82 1.60 8.56
CA SER A 62 -31.22 1.28 7.19
C SER A 62 -31.56 2.56 6.39
N GLY A 63 -31.48 2.46 5.06
CA GLY A 63 -31.90 3.53 4.15
C GLY A 63 -30.87 4.64 3.94
N GLU A 64 -31.32 5.86 3.70
CA GLU A 64 -30.50 6.97 3.20
C GLU A 64 -29.39 7.40 4.17
N THR A 65 -29.60 7.22 5.47
CA THR A 65 -28.58 7.45 6.50
C THR A 65 -27.39 6.50 6.37
N ALA A 66 -27.60 5.25 5.94
CA ALA A 66 -26.52 4.29 5.68
C ALA A 66 -25.62 4.78 4.54
N ASN A 67 -26.24 5.25 3.45
CA ASN A 67 -25.52 5.77 2.29
C ASN A 67 -24.68 7.01 2.63
N GLN A 68 -25.19 7.86 3.52
CA GLN A 68 -24.45 9.03 4.00
C GLN A 68 -23.22 8.62 4.82
N ILE A 69 -23.35 7.63 5.72
CA ILE A 69 -22.22 7.11 6.51
C ILE A 69 -21.14 6.52 5.59
N LEU A 70 -21.54 5.70 4.61
CA LEU A 70 -20.63 5.15 3.60
C LEU A 70 -19.88 6.27 2.88
N LYS A 71 -20.61 7.26 2.38
CA LYS A 71 -20.04 8.38 1.64
C LYS A 71 -19.05 9.18 2.48
N ASP A 72 -19.43 9.57 3.68
CA ASP A 72 -18.58 10.39 4.56
C ASP A 72 -17.29 9.66 4.97
N ALA A 73 -17.39 8.36 5.26
CA ALA A 73 -16.22 7.54 5.60
C ALA A 73 -15.28 7.35 4.40
N THR A 74 -15.83 7.00 3.23
CA THR A 74 -15.06 6.70 2.02
C THR A 74 -14.45 7.95 1.38
N ASP A 75 -15.16 9.08 1.39
CA ASP A 75 -14.66 10.34 0.86
C ASP A 75 -13.38 10.76 1.60
N GLY A 76 -13.35 10.68 2.93
CA GLY A 76 -12.14 10.95 3.71
C GLY A 76 -10.97 10.05 3.35
N LEU A 77 -11.23 8.73 3.25
CA LEU A 77 -10.21 7.74 2.93
C LEU A 77 -9.64 7.91 1.52
N TRP A 78 -10.51 8.14 0.52
CA TRP A 78 -10.11 8.35 -0.87
C TRP A 78 -9.46 9.71 -1.10
N ASN A 79 -9.94 10.76 -0.44
CA ASN A 79 -9.27 12.08 -0.49
C ASN A 79 -7.83 11.94 0.01
N ARG A 80 -7.63 11.23 1.12
CA ARG A 80 -6.28 10.99 1.64
C ARG A 80 -5.42 10.16 0.69
N ALA A 81 -5.99 9.13 0.07
CA ALA A 81 -5.28 8.32 -0.92
C ALA A 81 -4.88 9.15 -2.15
N ARG A 82 -5.76 10.04 -2.62
CA ARG A 82 -5.49 10.96 -3.74
C ARG A 82 -4.37 11.96 -3.39
N GLU A 83 -4.42 12.59 -2.22
CA GLU A 83 -3.34 13.50 -1.77
C GLU A 83 -1.97 12.82 -1.74
N LEU A 84 -1.90 11.60 -1.19
CA LEU A 84 -0.65 10.83 -1.14
C LEU A 84 -0.19 10.42 -2.54
N THR A 85 -1.13 10.14 -3.44
CA THR A 85 -0.83 9.81 -4.84
C THR A 85 -0.25 11.02 -5.58
N GLU A 86 -0.82 12.21 -5.41
CA GLU A 86 -0.28 13.44 -5.99
C GLU A 86 1.12 13.75 -5.46
N LYS A 87 1.34 13.63 -4.14
CA LYS A 87 2.68 13.75 -3.56
C LYS A 87 3.66 12.73 -4.14
N ALA A 88 3.22 11.49 -4.37
CA ALA A 88 4.06 10.47 -5.00
C ALA A 88 4.41 10.84 -6.45
N LYS A 89 3.46 11.39 -7.22
CA LYS A 89 3.69 11.89 -8.58
C LYS A 89 4.68 13.04 -8.60
N GLU A 90 4.50 14.04 -7.74
CA GLU A 90 5.42 15.19 -7.63
C GLU A 90 6.86 14.75 -7.37
N VAL A 91 7.07 13.81 -6.43
CA VAL A 91 8.40 13.27 -6.15
C VAL A 91 8.92 12.48 -7.35
N SER A 92 8.06 11.70 -8.02
CA SER A 92 8.44 10.93 -9.20
C SER A 92 8.89 11.82 -10.36
N HIS A 93 8.24 12.96 -10.58
CA HIS A 93 8.65 13.92 -11.62
C HIS A 93 10.05 14.48 -11.40
N ARG A 94 10.50 14.56 -10.14
CA ARG A 94 11.83 15.06 -9.78
C ARG A 94 12.96 14.03 -10.00
N ILE A 95 12.66 12.76 -10.29
CA ILE A 95 13.68 11.71 -10.44
C ILE A 95 14.64 12.05 -11.59
N ASN A 96 14.09 12.39 -12.75
CA ASN A 96 14.89 12.59 -13.96
C ASN A 96 15.56 13.97 -14.04
N SER A 97 15.20 14.91 -13.16
CA SER A 97 15.84 16.23 -13.09
C SER A 97 17.13 16.26 -12.25
N GLN A 98 17.49 15.14 -11.60
CA GLN A 98 18.71 15.07 -10.78
C GLN A 98 19.97 14.93 -11.64
N LYS A 99 21.04 15.64 -11.24
CA LYS A 99 22.29 15.76 -11.99
C LYS A 99 23.18 14.53 -11.83
N SER A 100 23.19 13.92 -10.65
CA SER A 100 24.01 12.74 -10.38
C SER A 100 23.18 11.46 -10.26
N LYS A 101 23.84 10.32 -10.51
CA LYS A 101 23.25 8.99 -10.31
C LYS A 101 22.80 8.77 -8.87
N LYS A 102 23.61 9.22 -7.90
CA LYS A 102 23.34 9.07 -6.46
C LYS A 102 22.08 9.83 -6.05
N GLU A 103 21.97 11.11 -6.43
CA GLU A 103 20.77 11.91 -6.16
C GLU A 103 19.52 11.30 -6.82
N ARG A 104 19.65 10.76 -8.04
CA ARG A 104 18.55 10.06 -8.72
C ARG A 104 18.08 8.84 -7.94
N GLU A 105 19.01 8.06 -7.39
CA GLU A 105 18.70 6.89 -6.57
C GLU A 105 18.00 7.29 -5.25
N ASP A 106 18.43 8.38 -4.62
CA ASP A 106 17.80 8.91 -3.39
C ASP A 106 16.36 9.38 -3.66
N VAL A 107 16.13 10.15 -4.73
CA VAL A 107 14.78 10.58 -5.12
C VAL A 107 13.91 9.41 -5.53
N LEU A 108 14.47 8.40 -6.21
CA LEU A 108 13.76 7.16 -6.54
C LEU A 108 13.32 6.40 -5.28
N ALA A 109 14.17 6.34 -4.25
CA ALA A 109 13.81 5.73 -2.97
C ALA A 109 12.67 6.49 -2.26
N LEU A 110 12.68 7.83 -2.31
CA LEU A 110 11.58 8.65 -1.79
C LEU A 110 10.28 8.42 -2.57
N ALA A 111 10.33 8.39 -3.90
CA ALA A 111 9.17 8.11 -4.74
C ALA A 111 8.56 6.75 -4.41
N ARG A 112 9.38 5.70 -4.23
CA ARG A 112 8.92 4.37 -3.82
C ARG A 112 8.23 4.38 -2.46
N LYS A 113 8.79 5.09 -1.47
CA LYS A 113 8.17 5.24 -0.14
C LYS A 113 6.83 5.97 -0.22
N ALA A 114 6.75 7.05 -0.99
CA ALA A 114 5.51 7.82 -1.19
C ALA A 114 4.43 6.98 -1.87
N ALA A 115 4.77 6.30 -2.97
CA ALA A 115 3.85 5.42 -3.70
C ALA A 115 3.36 4.24 -2.83
N LYS A 116 4.22 3.71 -1.96
CA LYS A 116 3.83 2.67 -1.00
C LYS A 116 2.79 3.17 -0.02
N LYS A 117 2.99 4.36 0.58
CA LYS A 117 2.01 4.98 1.49
C LYS A 117 0.67 5.23 0.79
N ALA A 118 0.69 5.80 -0.41
CA ALA A 118 -0.51 6.00 -1.21
C ALA A 118 -1.26 4.69 -1.47
N GLY A 119 -0.53 3.64 -1.86
CA GLY A 119 -1.11 2.33 -2.13
C GLY A 119 -1.66 1.62 -0.90
N VAL A 120 -1.09 1.83 0.30
CA VAL A 120 -1.67 1.33 1.55
C VAL A 120 -2.96 2.07 1.88
N GLN A 121 -2.97 3.41 1.76
CA GLN A 121 -4.19 4.19 2.00
C GLN A 121 -5.33 3.81 1.04
N ALA A 122 -5.01 3.56 -0.22
CA ALA A 122 -6.01 3.08 -1.19
C ALA A 122 -6.52 1.67 -0.83
N ALA A 123 -5.67 0.80 -0.29
CA ALA A 123 -6.08 -0.53 0.18
C ALA A 123 -7.02 -0.43 1.40
N ILE A 124 -6.78 0.51 2.31
CA ILE A 124 -7.68 0.82 3.43
C ILE A 124 -9.05 1.26 2.90
N ALA A 125 -9.08 2.23 1.97
CA ALA A 125 -10.33 2.73 1.40
C ALA A 125 -11.14 1.60 0.74
N ALA A 126 -10.51 0.82 -0.12
CA ALA A 126 -11.16 -0.30 -0.81
C ALA A 126 -11.58 -1.43 0.14
N GLY A 127 -10.77 -1.71 1.18
CA GLY A 127 -11.10 -2.70 2.20
C GLY A 127 -12.36 -2.30 2.96
N TRP A 128 -12.40 -1.05 3.42
CA TRP A 128 -13.53 -0.50 4.16
C TRP A 128 -14.83 -0.55 3.34
N GLU A 129 -14.80 -0.12 2.06
CA GLU A 129 -15.95 -0.21 1.15
C GLU A 129 -16.46 -1.64 0.97
N GLN A 130 -15.54 -2.58 0.77
CA GLN A 130 -15.88 -3.99 0.59
C GLN A 130 -16.50 -4.56 1.88
N GLY A 131 -15.92 -4.24 3.04
CA GLY A 131 -16.45 -4.64 4.33
C GLY A 131 -17.85 -4.09 4.58
N TRP A 132 -18.03 -2.80 4.31
CA TRP A 132 -19.33 -2.15 4.40
C TRP A 132 -20.39 -2.85 3.56
N LYS A 133 -20.06 -3.13 2.28
CA LYS A 133 -20.97 -3.81 1.35
C LYS A 133 -21.39 -5.18 1.88
N GLU A 134 -20.45 -5.98 2.38
CA GLU A 134 -20.73 -7.29 2.96
C GLU A 134 -21.59 -7.17 4.22
N GLY A 135 -21.30 -6.21 5.10
CA GLY A 135 -22.06 -6.02 6.35
C GLY A 135 -23.49 -5.56 6.12
N ILE A 136 -23.74 -4.69 5.13
CA ILE A 136 -25.11 -4.32 4.75
C ILE A 136 -25.88 -5.53 4.22
N GLN A 137 -25.25 -6.35 3.37
CA GLN A 137 -25.89 -7.56 2.83
C GLN A 137 -26.29 -8.54 3.95
N GLU A 138 -25.41 -8.76 4.92
CA GLU A 138 -25.68 -9.65 6.05
C GLU A 138 -26.82 -9.11 6.93
N ARG A 139 -26.73 -7.85 7.34
CA ARG A 139 -27.77 -7.18 8.14
C ARG A 139 -29.14 -7.21 7.45
N ASP A 140 -29.19 -6.95 6.15
CA ASP A 140 -30.45 -6.91 5.41
C ASP A 140 -31.04 -8.31 5.21
N SER A 141 -30.18 -9.36 5.18
CA SER A 141 -30.64 -10.75 5.15
C SER A 141 -31.22 -11.20 6.49
N GLU A 142 -30.62 -10.81 7.62
CA GLU A 142 -31.15 -11.13 8.96
C GLU A 142 -32.47 -10.42 9.28
N ASN A 143 -32.71 -9.24 8.70
CA ASN A 143 -33.96 -8.50 8.88
C ASN A 143 -35.11 -8.94 7.95
N SER A 144 -34.86 -9.93 7.08
CA SER A 144 -35.85 -10.42 6.11
C SER A 144 -36.57 -11.70 6.53
N ASP A 145 -36.25 -12.24 7.71
CA ASP A 145 -36.94 -13.35 8.40
C ASP A 145 -37.85 -12.84 9.54
#